data_AF-A0A941I7Z2-F1
#
_entry.id   AF-A0A941I7Z2-F1
#
_cell.length_a   1.000
_cell.length_b   1.000
_cell.length_c   1.000
_cell.angle_alpha   90.00
_cell.angle_beta   90.00
_cell.angle_gamma   90.00
#
_symmetry.space_group_name_H-M   'P 1'
#
loop_
_entity.id
_entity.type
_entity.pdbx_description
1 polymer ?
#
loop_
_entity_poly.entity_id
_entity_poly.type
_entity_poly.pdbx_seq_one_letter_code
_entity_poly.pdbx_strand_id
1 'polypeptide(L)'
;MTNPTTSRDPVDVLRTKYWYEGLCLRLGETTAYALEKKIEPGAFKKNGDNVSIHRNKWWRYRSGLHTPNAATCSKADGIVMGSSADLNHPLWRSLRNEPLAHEAAGLLRQLAPELQIILFEQHDNFRIEAGKRYLGRIEHRASLDALACLTILLKVNYEKGHYDQVWDFAHRVLRMLLILGDVFDKRKIAEEIFEVYRKRIFNLVRLNGERFCLDGYCYLGNVAILHHYAHNTNYTKGRSLTWNEQVKFMRRILDGDFGMDLRFLLMSSIRPDLSIGPPTCKSMLRKNQSVRLRKWSLQNVVTGGSERFPPANIWED
;
A
#
# COMPACT_ATOMS: atom_id res chain seq x y z
N MET A 1 39.79 -6.64 3.73
CA MET A 1 38.79 -6.21 2.73
C MET A 1 37.53 -7.04 2.95
N THR A 2 36.60 -6.54 3.75
CA THR A 2 35.29 -7.16 3.96
C THR A 2 34.40 -6.82 2.76
N ASN A 3 34.01 -7.83 1.98
CA ASN A 3 32.99 -7.66 0.96
C ASN A 3 31.74 -7.05 1.61
N PRO A 4 31.18 -5.94 1.09
CA PRO A 4 29.89 -5.48 1.56
C PRO A 4 28.88 -6.56 1.19
N THR A 5 28.36 -7.27 2.19
CA THR A 5 27.18 -8.12 2.04
C THR A 5 26.10 -7.25 1.44
N THR A 6 25.81 -7.47 0.15
CA THR A 6 24.84 -6.67 -0.59
C THR A 6 23.50 -6.83 0.12
N SER A 7 23.11 -5.81 0.88
CA SER A 7 21.87 -5.83 1.66
C SER A 7 20.72 -6.07 0.69
N ARG A 8 19.96 -7.13 0.95
CA ARG A 8 18.83 -7.55 0.10
C ARG A 8 17.83 -6.41 -0.03
N ASP A 9 17.31 -6.18 -1.22
CA ASP A 9 16.31 -5.13 -1.44
C ASP A 9 15.10 -5.34 -0.49
N PRO A 10 14.71 -4.34 0.31
CA PRO A 10 13.50 -4.38 1.14
C PRO A 10 12.25 -4.89 0.43
N VAL A 11 12.10 -4.62 -0.87
CA VAL A 11 10.98 -5.10 -1.68
C VAL A 11 11.06 -6.62 -1.88
N ASP A 12 12.25 -7.19 -2.02
CA ASP A 12 12.45 -8.65 -2.13
C ASP A 12 12.15 -9.39 -0.83
N VAL A 13 12.36 -8.72 0.31
CA VAL A 13 11.95 -9.20 1.63
C VAL A 13 10.42 -9.16 1.74
N LEU A 14 9.81 -8.01 1.41
CA LEU A 14 8.37 -7.82 1.47
C LEU A 14 7.58 -8.79 0.58
N ARG A 15 7.94 -8.94 -0.69
CA ARG A 15 7.21 -9.84 -1.60
C ARG A 15 7.22 -11.29 -1.12
N THR A 16 8.34 -11.72 -0.53
CA THR A 16 8.50 -13.07 0.01
C THR A 16 7.62 -13.24 1.26
N LYS A 17 7.66 -12.27 2.19
CA LYS A 17 6.80 -12.27 3.38
C LYS A 17 5.32 -12.26 2.99
N TYR A 18 4.93 -11.41 2.04
CA TYR A 18 3.55 -11.31 1.54
C TYR A 18 3.06 -12.65 0.99
N TRP A 19 3.86 -13.31 0.16
CA TRP A 19 3.57 -14.65 -0.36
C TRP A 19 3.45 -15.69 0.76
N TYR A 20 4.43 -15.75 1.67
CA TYR A 20 4.47 -16.71 2.77
C TYR A 20 3.26 -16.56 3.70
N GLU A 21 2.97 -15.36 4.19
CA GLU A 21 1.83 -15.13 5.08
C GLU A 21 0.49 -15.34 4.32
N GLY A 22 0.47 -15.10 3.01
CA GLY A 22 -0.67 -15.48 2.15
C GLY A 22 -0.93 -16.99 2.10
N LEU A 23 0.12 -17.80 2.05
CA LEU A 23 0.00 -19.26 2.15
C LEU A 23 -0.50 -19.68 3.54
N CYS A 24 0.06 -19.10 4.60
CA CYS A 24 -0.41 -19.31 5.98
C CYS A 24 -1.91 -19.06 6.12
N LEU A 25 -2.39 -17.89 5.65
CA LEU A 25 -3.81 -17.51 5.73
C LEU A 25 -4.71 -18.48 4.96
N ARG A 26 -4.32 -18.88 3.74
CA ARG A 26 -5.13 -19.78 2.90
C ARG A 26 -5.12 -21.23 3.39
N LEU A 27 -4.08 -21.66 4.09
CA LEU A 27 -3.96 -23.02 4.62
C LEU A 27 -4.32 -23.15 6.11
N GLY A 28 -4.63 -22.03 6.79
CA GLY A 28 -4.91 -22.00 8.22
C GLY A 28 -3.68 -22.33 9.09
N GLU A 29 -2.48 -22.02 8.60
CA GLU A 29 -1.22 -22.36 9.27
C GLU A 29 -0.55 -21.14 9.91
N THR A 30 0.12 -21.36 11.04
CA THR A 30 0.81 -20.29 11.79
C THR A 30 2.32 -20.50 11.92
N THR A 31 2.81 -21.69 11.59
CA THR A 31 4.23 -22.05 11.73
C THR A 31 4.84 -22.48 10.41
N ALA A 32 6.13 -22.17 10.23
CA ALA A 32 6.90 -22.57 9.06
C ALA A 32 6.96 -24.09 8.91
N TYR A 33 7.05 -24.81 10.04
CA TYR A 33 7.06 -26.27 10.08
C TYR A 33 5.76 -26.87 9.53
N ALA A 34 4.61 -26.39 10.00
CA ALA A 34 3.33 -26.92 9.57
C ALA A 34 3.04 -26.59 8.10
N LEU A 35 3.48 -25.42 7.65
CA LEU A 35 3.39 -25.03 6.25
C LEU A 35 4.29 -25.91 5.35
N GLU A 36 5.53 -26.18 5.76
CA GLU A 36 6.45 -27.09 5.07
C GLU A 36 5.88 -28.51 5.01
N LYS A 37 5.25 -28.99 6.09
CA LYS A 37 4.64 -30.33 6.14
C LYS A 37 3.48 -30.48 5.16
N LYS A 38 2.68 -29.44 4.97
CA LYS A 38 1.60 -29.43 3.96
C LYS A 38 2.16 -29.35 2.53
N ILE A 39 3.15 -28.50 2.29
CA ILE A 39 3.60 -28.19 0.92
C ILE A 39 4.69 -29.13 0.41
N GLU A 40 5.57 -29.61 1.29
CA GLU A 40 6.68 -30.49 0.97
C GLU A 40 6.77 -31.65 1.99
N PRO A 41 5.74 -32.52 2.10
CA PRO A 41 5.76 -33.63 3.06
C PRO A 41 6.96 -34.57 2.87
N GLY A 42 7.46 -34.72 1.63
CA GLY A 42 8.66 -35.50 1.32
C GLY A 42 9.98 -34.90 1.81
N ALA A 43 10.00 -33.68 2.35
CA ALA A 43 11.17 -33.06 2.95
C ALA A 43 11.49 -33.65 4.34
N PHE A 44 10.52 -34.26 5.00
CA PHE A 44 10.65 -34.85 6.34
C PHE A 44 11.14 -36.31 6.26
N LYS A 45 12.37 -36.50 5.76
CA LYS A 45 13.03 -37.81 5.84
C LYS A 45 13.80 -37.93 7.16
N LYS A 46 13.74 -39.11 7.76
CA LYS A 46 14.59 -39.47 8.89
C LYS A 46 15.91 -40.03 8.36
N ASN A 47 17.04 -39.60 8.91
CA ASN A 47 18.32 -40.26 8.65
C ASN A 47 18.36 -41.66 9.29
N GLY A 48 19.38 -42.46 8.95
CA GLY A 48 19.64 -43.79 9.54
C GLY A 48 19.66 -43.81 11.08
N ASP A 49 20.02 -42.69 11.71
CA ASP A 49 20.02 -42.50 13.17
C ASP A 49 18.70 -41.92 13.72
N ASN A 50 17.61 -41.96 12.95
CA ASN A 50 16.27 -41.47 13.32
C ASN A 50 16.18 -39.94 13.60
N VAL A 51 17.25 -39.17 13.32
CA VAL A 51 17.28 -37.70 13.44
C VAL A 51 16.67 -37.04 12.21
N SER A 52 15.76 -36.09 12.44
CA SER A 52 15.14 -35.27 11.39
C SER A 52 16.12 -34.18 10.92
N ILE A 53 16.58 -34.20 9.67
CA ILE A 53 17.28 -33.04 9.07
C ILE A 53 16.22 -31.99 8.74
N HIS A 54 15.85 -31.15 9.70
CA HIS A 54 14.98 -30.02 9.44
C HIS A 54 15.79 -28.87 8.82
N ARG A 55 15.63 -28.65 7.52
CA ARG A 55 16.20 -27.45 6.89
C ARG A 55 15.29 -26.28 7.26
N ASN A 56 15.85 -25.21 7.84
CA ASN A 56 15.12 -23.97 8.17
C ASN A 56 14.66 -23.16 6.92
N LYS A 57 14.31 -23.84 5.83
CA LYS A 57 13.95 -23.29 4.52
C LYS A 57 12.73 -22.38 4.64
N TRP A 58 11.64 -22.89 5.17
CA TRP A 58 10.38 -22.13 5.30
C TRP A 58 10.46 -21.01 6.34
N TRP A 59 11.28 -21.19 7.38
CA TRP A 59 11.59 -20.12 8.32
C TRP A 59 12.33 -18.94 7.64
N ARG A 60 13.23 -19.23 6.69
CA ARG A 60 13.90 -18.19 5.88
C ARG A 60 12.94 -17.48 4.92
N TYR A 61 11.88 -18.15 4.46
CA TYR A 61 10.82 -17.49 3.67
C TYR A 61 9.96 -16.59 4.53
N ARG A 62 9.57 -17.06 5.73
CA ARG A 62 8.83 -16.26 6.72
C ARG A 62 9.54 -14.96 7.09
N SER A 63 10.85 -15.01 7.26
CA SER A 63 11.66 -13.81 7.56
C SER A 63 12.01 -13.00 6.30
N GLY A 64 11.70 -13.51 5.10
CA GLY A 64 12.03 -12.88 3.83
C GLY A 64 13.52 -12.89 3.49
N LEU A 65 14.32 -13.70 4.18
CA LEU A 65 15.76 -13.83 3.94
C LEU A 65 16.03 -14.40 2.53
N HIS A 66 15.24 -15.36 2.09
CA HIS A 66 15.38 -16.04 0.79
C HIS A 66 14.08 -15.92 -0.03
N THR A 67 14.17 -15.91 -1.36
CA THR A 67 12.98 -16.08 -2.23
C THR A 67 12.84 -17.56 -2.59
N PRO A 68 11.62 -18.13 -2.60
CA PRO A 68 11.40 -19.47 -3.11
C PRO A 68 11.80 -19.58 -4.59
N ASN A 69 12.41 -20.71 -4.97
CA ASN A 69 12.70 -21.00 -6.36
C ASN A 69 11.45 -21.50 -7.09
N ALA A 70 11.51 -21.58 -8.42
CA ALA A 70 10.38 -22.02 -9.26
C ALA A 70 9.78 -23.36 -8.80
N ALA A 71 10.62 -24.36 -8.49
CA ALA A 71 10.16 -25.67 -8.02
C ALA A 71 9.37 -25.58 -6.70
N THR A 72 9.77 -24.71 -5.77
CA THR A 72 9.04 -24.49 -4.52
C THR A 72 7.72 -23.76 -4.79
N CYS A 73 7.73 -22.75 -5.66
CA CYS A 73 6.52 -22.05 -6.09
C CYS A 73 5.52 -23.00 -6.75
N SER A 74 5.96 -23.90 -7.64
CA SER A 74 5.09 -24.88 -8.30
C SER A 74 4.44 -25.85 -7.31
N LYS A 75 5.17 -26.30 -6.28
CA LYS A 75 4.58 -27.13 -5.21
C LYS A 75 3.54 -26.37 -4.39
N ALA A 76 3.84 -25.12 -4.04
CA ALA A 76 2.91 -24.26 -3.32
C ALA A 76 1.64 -23.99 -4.16
N ASP A 77 1.79 -23.71 -5.45
CA ASP A 77 0.68 -23.49 -6.39
C ASP A 77 -0.19 -24.72 -6.60
N GLY A 78 0.40 -25.92 -6.58
CA GLY A 78 -0.34 -27.17 -6.67
C GLY A 78 -1.29 -27.40 -5.49
N ILE A 79 -1.07 -26.72 -4.35
CA ILE A 79 -1.90 -26.83 -3.15
C ILE A 79 -2.77 -25.58 -2.98
N VAL A 80 -2.19 -24.41 -3.24
CA VAL A 80 -2.83 -23.11 -3.14
C VAL A 80 -2.76 -22.47 -4.52
N MET A 81 -3.78 -22.75 -5.33
CA MET A 81 -3.86 -22.28 -6.71
C MET A 81 -3.58 -20.78 -6.83
N GLY A 82 -2.64 -20.42 -7.71
CA GLY A 82 -2.27 -19.03 -7.98
C GLY A 82 -1.42 -18.35 -6.90
N SER A 83 -0.86 -19.08 -5.93
CA SER A 83 -0.03 -18.46 -4.89
C SER A 83 1.19 -17.70 -5.45
N SER A 84 1.79 -18.17 -6.54
CA SER A 84 2.94 -17.53 -7.19
C SER A 84 2.62 -16.15 -7.76
N ALA A 85 1.36 -15.85 -8.04
CA ALA A 85 0.92 -14.51 -8.45
C ALA A 85 1.19 -13.48 -7.35
N ASP A 86 1.07 -13.85 -6.06
CA ASP A 86 1.42 -12.97 -4.94
C ASP A 86 2.90 -12.58 -4.97
N LEU A 87 3.79 -13.49 -5.39
CA LEU A 87 5.24 -13.27 -5.40
C LEU A 87 5.72 -12.49 -6.63
N ASN A 88 5.03 -12.69 -7.77
CA ASN A 88 5.38 -12.10 -9.07
C ASN A 88 4.56 -10.86 -9.40
N HIS A 89 3.74 -10.37 -8.46
CA HIS A 89 2.84 -9.25 -8.67
C HIS A 89 3.58 -7.98 -9.16
N PRO A 90 3.04 -7.25 -10.18
CA PRO A 90 3.66 -6.04 -10.74
C PRO A 90 3.97 -4.94 -9.72
N LEU A 91 3.20 -4.90 -8.63
CA LEU A 91 3.45 -4.02 -7.49
C LEU A 91 4.93 -4.03 -7.06
N TRP A 92 5.53 -5.21 -6.93
CA TRP A 92 6.90 -5.32 -6.41
C TRP A 92 7.91 -4.64 -7.33
N ARG A 93 7.77 -4.80 -8.65
CA ARG A 93 8.63 -4.11 -9.62
C ARG A 93 8.44 -2.59 -9.55
N SER A 94 7.20 -2.13 -9.38
CA SER A 94 6.88 -0.70 -9.26
C SER A 94 7.50 -0.04 -8.02
N LEU A 95 7.70 -0.79 -6.93
CA LEU A 95 8.28 -0.29 -5.67
C LEU A 95 9.81 -0.23 -5.65
N ARG A 96 10.49 -0.66 -6.71
CA ARG A 96 11.94 -0.50 -6.80
C ARG A 96 12.33 0.90 -7.25
N ASN A 97 13.59 1.29 -7.01
CA ASN A 97 14.06 2.65 -7.32
C ASN A 97 14.34 2.87 -8.80
N GLU A 98 14.49 1.80 -9.59
CA GLU A 98 14.82 1.91 -11.01
C GLU A 98 13.66 2.54 -11.81
N PRO A 99 13.99 3.26 -12.90
CA PRO A 99 13.00 3.74 -13.85
C PRO A 99 12.07 2.63 -14.35
N LEU A 100 10.84 3.02 -14.66
CA LEU A 100 9.73 2.10 -14.95
C LEU A 100 9.03 2.45 -16.27
N ALA A 101 9.19 3.67 -16.81
CA ALA A 101 8.38 4.13 -17.94
C ALA A 101 8.45 3.23 -19.18
N HIS A 102 9.61 2.65 -19.48
CA HIS A 102 9.82 1.79 -20.64
C HIS A 102 9.13 0.42 -20.53
N GLU A 103 8.92 -0.10 -19.33
CA GLU A 103 8.28 -1.41 -19.08
C GLU A 103 6.85 -1.29 -18.54
N ALA A 104 6.36 -0.06 -18.32
CA ALA A 104 5.08 0.22 -17.70
C ALA A 104 3.91 -0.47 -18.42
N ALA A 105 3.85 -0.43 -19.75
CA ALA A 105 2.77 -1.09 -20.51
C ALA A 105 2.71 -2.60 -20.24
N GLY A 106 3.87 -3.27 -20.23
CA GLY A 106 3.97 -4.71 -19.94
C GLY A 106 3.57 -5.06 -18.50
N LEU A 107 3.86 -4.20 -17.53
CA LEU A 107 3.41 -4.35 -16.14
C LEU A 107 1.89 -4.12 -16.00
N LEU A 108 1.36 -3.09 -16.66
CA LEU A 108 -0.07 -2.77 -16.60
C LEU A 108 -0.92 -3.87 -17.26
N ARG A 109 -0.39 -4.57 -18.27
CA ARG A 109 -1.04 -5.75 -18.90
C ARG A 109 -1.08 -7.00 -18.01
N GLN A 110 -0.36 -7.02 -16.89
CA GLN A 110 -0.42 -8.11 -15.92
C GLN A 110 -1.50 -7.91 -14.86
N LEU A 111 -2.09 -6.72 -14.77
CA LEU A 111 -3.13 -6.39 -13.81
C LEU A 111 -4.48 -7.00 -14.20
N ALA A 112 -5.45 -7.04 -13.27
CA ALA A 112 -6.80 -7.51 -13.55
C ALA A 112 -7.43 -6.89 -14.83
N PRO A 113 -8.15 -7.68 -15.65
CA PRO A 113 -8.75 -7.21 -16.91
C PRO A 113 -9.62 -5.97 -16.77
N GLU A 114 -10.35 -5.83 -15.66
CA GLU A 114 -11.23 -4.69 -15.41
C GLU A 114 -10.47 -3.38 -15.24
N LEU A 115 -9.21 -3.44 -14.79
CA LEU A 115 -8.32 -2.29 -14.79
C LEU A 115 -7.76 -2.05 -16.18
N GLN A 116 -7.36 -3.09 -16.92
CA GLN A 116 -6.86 -2.94 -18.29
C GLN A 116 -7.86 -2.19 -19.20
N ILE A 117 -9.16 -2.51 -19.10
CA ILE A 117 -10.24 -1.82 -19.83
C ILE A 117 -10.31 -0.32 -19.48
N ILE A 118 -9.94 0.06 -18.27
CA ILE A 118 -9.93 1.47 -17.85
C ILE A 118 -8.69 2.20 -18.39
N LEU A 119 -7.55 1.49 -18.40
CA LEU A 119 -6.22 2.05 -18.63
C LEU A 119 -5.91 2.23 -20.12
N PHE A 120 -6.20 1.20 -20.92
CA PHE A 120 -5.80 1.14 -22.32
C PHE A 120 -6.90 1.67 -23.23
N GLU A 121 -6.52 2.56 -24.15
CA GLU A 121 -7.43 3.05 -25.19
C GLU A 121 -7.28 2.19 -26.45
N GLN A 122 -6.05 1.94 -26.88
CA GLN A 122 -5.70 1.09 -28.03
C GLN A 122 -4.30 0.47 -27.83
N HIS A 123 -4.15 -0.82 -28.10
CA HIS A 123 -2.87 -1.54 -28.07
C HIS A 123 -2.04 -1.31 -26.78
N ASP A 124 -0.87 -0.67 -26.90
CA ASP A 124 0.07 -0.35 -25.81
C ASP A 124 -0.07 1.08 -25.28
N ASN A 125 -0.97 1.88 -25.87
CA ASN A 125 -1.23 3.23 -25.41
C ASN A 125 -2.18 3.21 -24.22
N PHE A 126 -1.64 3.55 -23.05
CA PHE A 126 -2.40 3.71 -21.82
C PHE A 126 -2.47 5.18 -21.40
N ARG A 127 -3.54 5.52 -20.70
CA ARG A 127 -3.75 6.88 -20.17
C ARG A 127 -2.79 7.17 -19.03
N ILE A 128 -1.89 8.13 -19.28
CA ILE A 128 -0.89 8.58 -18.31
C ILE A 128 -1.47 9.67 -17.39
N GLU A 129 -2.18 10.62 -17.97
CA GLU A 129 -2.86 11.69 -17.23
C GLU A 129 -4.29 11.28 -16.87
N ALA A 130 -4.70 11.65 -15.67
CA ALA A 130 -5.90 11.12 -15.06
C ALA A 130 -6.73 12.21 -14.40
N GLY A 131 -7.89 12.50 -15.00
CA GLY A 131 -8.90 13.33 -14.34
C GLY A 131 -9.53 12.62 -13.12
N LYS A 132 -10.19 13.39 -12.24
CA LYS A 132 -10.84 12.86 -11.02
C LYS A 132 -11.75 11.66 -11.26
N ARG A 133 -12.55 11.67 -12.34
CA ARG A 133 -13.44 10.55 -12.71
C ARG A 133 -12.65 9.27 -13.02
N TYR A 134 -11.52 9.39 -13.70
CA TYR A 134 -10.66 8.26 -14.03
C TYR A 134 -10.07 7.63 -12.78
N LEU A 135 -9.47 8.43 -11.89
CA LEU A 135 -8.93 7.97 -10.61
C LEU A 135 -10.01 7.30 -9.73
N GLY A 136 -11.22 7.86 -9.72
CA GLY A 136 -12.34 7.28 -8.99
C GLY A 136 -12.75 5.88 -9.48
N ARG A 137 -12.63 5.59 -10.79
CA ARG A 137 -12.91 4.26 -11.34
C ARG A 137 -11.88 3.22 -10.93
N ILE A 138 -10.61 3.62 -10.79
CA ILE A 138 -9.54 2.76 -10.27
C ILE A 138 -9.76 2.50 -8.78
N GLU A 139 -10.00 3.56 -7.99
CA GLU A 139 -10.25 3.41 -6.55
C GLU A 139 -11.45 2.52 -6.22
N HIS A 140 -12.49 2.53 -7.07
CA HIS A 140 -13.66 1.67 -6.88
C HIS A 140 -13.32 0.17 -6.93
N ARG A 141 -12.21 -0.20 -7.57
CA ARG A 141 -11.70 -1.57 -7.68
C ARG A 141 -10.57 -1.81 -6.69
N ALA A 142 -10.68 -1.28 -5.47
CA ALA A 142 -9.62 -1.34 -4.48
C ALA A 142 -9.11 -2.78 -4.30
N SER A 143 -7.86 -2.97 -4.71
CA SER A 143 -7.17 -4.26 -4.80
C SER A 143 -5.67 -4.01 -4.90
N LEU A 144 -4.87 -5.08 -4.75
CA LEU A 144 -3.44 -4.99 -4.95
C LEU A 144 -3.07 -4.50 -6.37
N ASP A 145 -3.85 -4.88 -7.37
CA ASP A 145 -3.70 -4.40 -8.76
C ASP A 145 -4.00 -2.91 -8.89
N ALA A 146 -5.05 -2.41 -8.23
CA ALA A 146 -5.37 -0.99 -8.26
C ALA A 146 -4.26 -0.15 -7.57
N LEU A 147 -3.68 -0.68 -6.49
CA LEU A 147 -2.51 -0.07 -5.86
C LEU A 147 -1.29 -0.08 -6.80
N ALA A 148 -0.99 -1.22 -7.43
CA ALA A 148 0.10 -1.32 -8.41
C ALA A 148 -0.10 -0.35 -9.58
N CYS A 149 -1.31 -0.30 -10.14
CA CYS A 149 -1.70 0.64 -11.18
C CYS A 149 -1.37 2.08 -10.81
N LEU A 150 -1.85 2.54 -9.65
CA LEU A 150 -1.64 3.92 -9.21
C LEU A 150 -0.15 4.22 -9.00
N THR A 151 0.61 3.27 -8.44
CA THR A 151 2.06 3.41 -8.21
C THR A 151 2.84 3.45 -9.53
N ILE A 152 2.48 2.61 -10.51
CA ILE A 152 3.08 2.60 -11.84
C ILE A 152 2.81 3.95 -12.53
N LEU A 153 1.56 4.41 -12.56
CA LEU A 153 1.19 5.68 -13.20
C LEU A 153 1.86 6.88 -12.51
N LEU A 154 2.01 6.85 -11.18
CA LEU A 154 2.76 7.87 -10.44
C LEU A 154 4.21 7.96 -10.92
N LYS A 155 4.91 6.81 -10.99
CA LYS A 155 6.31 6.78 -11.44
C LYS A 155 6.47 7.22 -12.90
N VAL A 156 5.57 6.79 -13.78
CA VAL A 156 5.58 7.22 -15.20
C VAL A 156 5.42 8.74 -15.30
N ASN A 157 4.47 9.34 -14.56
CA ASN A 157 4.29 10.79 -14.56
C ASN A 157 5.49 11.52 -13.95
N TYR A 158 6.11 10.95 -12.91
CA TYR A 158 7.34 11.51 -12.32
C TYR A 158 8.50 11.51 -13.31
N GLU A 159 8.72 10.40 -14.01
CA GLU A 159 9.76 10.28 -15.05
C GLU A 159 9.52 11.23 -16.24
N LYS A 160 8.26 11.58 -16.52
CA LYS A 160 7.88 12.54 -17.56
C LYS A 160 7.83 14.01 -17.08
N GLY A 161 8.05 14.28 -15.79
CA GLY A 161 8.00 15.63 -15.23
C GLY A 161 6.58 16.20 -15.04
N HIS A 162 5.53 15.37 -15.09
CA HIS A 162 4.15 15.78 -14.90
C HIS A 162 3.79 15.86 -13.40
N TYR A 163 4.41 16.80 -12.67
CA TYR A 163 4.36 16.83 -11.20
C TYR A 163 2.97 17.08 -10.59
N ASP A 164 2.07 17.78 -11.29
CA ASP A 164 0.66 17.93 -10.86
C ASP A 164 -0.04 16.56 -10.80
N GLN A 165 0.19 15.71 -11.81
CA GLN A 165 -0.35 14.35 -11.84
C GLN A 165 0.28 13.49 -10.74
N VAL A 166 1.60 13.59 -10.54
CA VAL A 166 2.31 12.87 -9.46
C VAL A 166 1.67 13.19 -8.10
N TRP A 167 1.34 14.45 -7.85
CA TRP A 167 0.68 14.90 -6.64
C TRP A 167 -0.71 14.26 -6.45
N ASP A 168 -1.53 14.25 -7.50
CA ASP A 168 -2.85 13.62 -7.48
C ASP A 168 -2.76 12.11 -7.28
N PHE A 169 -1.87 11.42 -8.01
CA PHE A 169 -1.65 9.99 -7.83
C PHE A 169 -1.15 9.64 -6.42
N ALA A 170 -0.29 10.46 -5.82
CA ALA A 170 0.19 10.23 -4.46
C ALA A 170 -0.95 10.18 -3.43
N HIS A 171 -1.92 11.09 -3.53
CA HIS A 171 -3.11 11.06 -2.68
C HIS A 171 -3.91 9.77 -2.87
N ARG A 172 -4.03 9.29 -4.11
CA ARG A 172 -4.75 8.04 -4.43
C ARG A 172 -4.01 6.81 -3.94
N VAL A 173 -2.68 6.78 -4.04
CA VAL A 173 -1.83 5.72 -3.48
C VAL A 173 -2.00 5.66 -1.96
N LEU A 174 -1.93 6.78 -1.25
CA LEU A 174 -2.12 6.80 0.22
C LEU A 174 -3.51 6.28 0.60
N ARG A 175 -4.56 6.73 -0.09
CA ARG A 175 -5.93 6.24 0.13
C ARG A 175 -6.05 4.74 -0.10
N MET A 176 -5.43 4.23 -1.15
CA MET A 176 -5.44 2.80 -1.45
C MET A 176 -4.68 1.99 -0.40
N LEU A 177 -3.56 2.50 0.11
CA LEU A 177 -2.85 1.89 1.24
C LEU A 177 -3.75 1.81 2.48
N LEU A 178 -4.45 2.89 2.83
CA LEU A 178 -5.39 2.87 3.96
C LEU A 178 -6.51 1.85 3.77
N ILE A 179 -7.11 1.80 2.59
CA ILE A 179 -8.18 0.84 2.26
C ILE A 179 -7.67 -0.60 2.36
N LEU A 180 -6.48 -0.89 1.83
CA LEU A 180 -5.85 -2.21 1.85
C LEU A 180 -5.11 -2.52 3.17
N GLY A 181 -5.12 -1.60 4.14
CA GLY A 181 -4.31 -1.69 5.35
C GLY A 181 -4.56 -2.99 6.12
N ASP A 182 -5.83 -3.37 6.31
CA ASP A 182 -6.21 -4.63 6.95
C ASP A 182 -5.70 -5.88 6.20
N VAL A 183 -5.64 -5.83 4.86
CA VAL A 183 -5.07 -6.92 4.04
C VAL A 183 -3.57 -7.08 4.32
N PHE A 184 -2.85 -5.97 4.42
CA PHE A 184 -1.42 -5.99 4.75
C PHE A 184 -1.15 -6.34 6.22
N ASP A 185 -2.05 -5.95 7.12
CA ASP A 185 -1.93 -6.22 8.56
C ASP A 185 -2.18 -7.69 8.88
N LYS A 186 -3.20 -8.31 8.26
CA LYS A 186 -3.41 -9.76 8.31
C LYS A 186 -2.22 -10.56 7.80
N ARG A 187 -1.44 -9.98 6.89
CA ARG A 187 -0.18 -10.55 6.37
C ARG A 187 1.06 -10.05 7.12
N LYS A 188 0.92 -9.29 8.21
CA LYS A 188 2.00 -8.80 9.09
C LYS A 188 3.10 -8.07 8.33
N ILE A 189 2.72 -7.28 7.32
CA ILE A 189 3.65 -6.45 6.54
C ILE A 189 3.20 -4.99 6.42
N ALA A 190 2.14 -4.58 7.12
CA ALA A 190 1.51 -3.27 6.97
C ALA A 190 2.48 -2.11 7.21
N GLU A 191 3.25 -2.15 8.30
CA GLU A 191 4.24 -1.12 8.61
C GLU A 191 5.41 -1.15 7.62
N GLU A 192 5.93 -2.35 7.30
CA GLU A 192 7.07 -2.44 6.39
C GLU A 192 6.72 -2.01 4.96
N ILE A 193 5.52 -2.33 4.45
CA ILE A 193 5.10 -1.88 3.13
C ILE A 193 4.86 -0.37 3.11
N PHE A 194 4.24 0.19 4.15
CA PHE A 194 4.04 1.62 4.28
C PHE A 194 5.37 2.37 4.31
N GLU A 195 6.36 1.85 5.03
CA GLU A 195 7.69 2.46 5.10
C GLU A 195 8.43 2.42 3.77
N VAL A 196 8.27 1.35 2.98
CA VAL A 196 8.81 1.29 1.60
C VAL A 196 8.14 2.35 0.72
N TYR A 197 6.81 2.49 0.80
CA TYR A 197 6.09 3.55 0.09
C TYR A 197 6.54 4.95 0.50
N ARG A 198 6.71 5.19 1.80
CA ARG A 198 7.22 6.47 2.32
C ARG A 198 8.59 6.78 1.74
N LYS A 199 9.52 5.82 1.80
CA LYS A 199 10.91 6.03 1.35
C LYS A 199 11.04 6.18 -0.16
N ARG A 200 10.30 5.40 -0.95
CA ARG A 200 10.54 5.25 -2.40
C ARG A 200 9.53 5.92 -3.30
N ILE A 201 8.30 6.11 -2.82
CA ILE A 201 7.21 6.68 -3.62
C ILE A 201 6.90 8.10 -3.14
N PHE A 202 6.50 8.27 -1.88
CA PHE A 202 6.06 9.57 -1.39
C PHE A 202 7.18 10.62 -1.31
N ASN A 203 8.43 10.19 -1.08
CA ASN A 203 9.59 11.10 -1.12
C ASN A 203 9.86 11.73 -2.50
N LEU A 204 9.32 11.16 -3.59
CA LEU A 204 9.42 11.74 -4.93
C LEU A 204 8.45 12.90 -5.13
N VAL A 205 7.41 12.99 -4.31
CA VAL A 205 6.24 13.83 -4.58
C VAL A 205 6.50 15.26 -4.11
N ARG A 206 6.67 16.15 -5.09
CA ARG A 206 6.94 17.56 -4.90
C ARG A 206 6.09 18.38 -5.85
N LEU A 207 5.57 19.51 -5.38
CA LEU A 207 4.80 20.43 -6.21
C LEU A 207 4.89 21.84 -5.64
N ASN A 208 5.16 22.85 -6.48
CA ASN A 208 5.13 24.27 -6.10
C ASN A 208 5.95 24.63 -4.83
N GLY A 209 7.13 24.03 -4.67
CA GLY A 209 7.99 24.26 -3.50
C GLY A 209 7.53 23.53 -2.22
N GLU A 210 6.58 22.61 -2.34
CA GLU A 210 6.04 21.80 -1.25
C GLU A 210 6.35 20.31 -1.49
N ARG A 211 6.36 19.53 -0.39
CA ARG A 211 6.54 18.09 -0.39
C ARG A 211 5.39 17.38 0.31
N PHE A 212 5.07 16.20 -0.19
CA PHE A 212 4.18 15.26 0.48
C PHE A 212 4.85 14.74 1.75
N CYS A 213 4.22 14.92 2.92
CA CYS A 213 4.84 14.62 4.20
C CYS A 213 4.00 13.64 5.04
N LEU A 214 4.65 12.55 5.43
CA LEU A 214 4.09 11.49 6.28
C LEU A 214 4.91 11.29 7.57
N ASP A 215 5.71 12.29 7.97
CA ASP A 215 6.45 12.22 9.22
C ASP A 215 5.49 12.23 10.41
N GLY A 216 5.63 11.24 11.31
CA GLY A 216 4.72 11.05 12.43
C GLY A 216 3.32 10.57 12.02
N TYR A 217 3.14 10.11 10.78
CA TYR A 217 1.88 9.53 10.34
C TYR A 217 1.69 8.13 10.92
N CYS A 218 0.73 7.97 11.84
CA CYS A 218 0.40 6.67 12.43
C CYS A 218 -0.42 5.83 11.44
N TYR A 219 0.28 5.05 10.59
CA TYR A 219 -0.37 4.31 9.51
C TYR A 219 -1.38 3.28 10.02
N LEU A 220 -0.97 2.35 10.88
CA LEU A 220 -1.88 1.35 11.44
C LEU A 220 -3.03 1.96 12.23
N GLY A 221 -2.79 3.03 13.00
CA GLY A 221 -3.85 3.75 13.70
C GLY A 221 -4.88 4.34 12.73
N ASN A 222 -4.44 4.95 11.64
CA ASN A 222 -5.32 5.51 10.62
C ASN A 222 -6.08 4.42 9.83
N VAL A 223 -5.44 3.28 9.58
CA VAL A 223 -6.11 2.09 9.02
C VAL A 223 -7.21 1.61 9.97
N ALA A 224 -6.90 1.43 11.25
CA ALA A 224 -7.86 0.98 12.25
C ALA A 224 -9.05 1.94 12.36
N ILE A 225 -8.81 3.27 12.35
CA ILE A 225 -9.87 4.28 12.33
C ILE A 225 -10.74 4.13 11.08
N LEU A 226 -10.14 4.12 9.88
CA LEU A 226 -10.91 4.02 8.63
C LEU A 226 -11.80 2.77 8.59
N HIS A 227 -11.23 1.61 8.93
CA HIS A 227 -11.95 0.34 8.93
C HIS A 227 -13.00 0.27 10.04
N HIS A 228 -12.71 0.79 11.24
CA HIS A 228 -13.69 0.87 12.33
C HIS A 228 -14.92 1.68 11.92
N TYR A 229 -14.73 2.86 11.33
CA TYR A 229 -15.83 3.68 10.85
C TYR A 229 -16.58 3.01 9.68
N ALA A 230 -15.89 2.31 8.78
CA ALA A 230 -16.54 1.59 7.69
C ALA A 230 -17.42 0.43 8.19
N HIS A 231 -17.00 -0.27 9.26
CA HIS A 231 -17.75 -1.38 9.86
C HIS A 231 -18.90 -0.93 10.77
N ASN A 232 -18.70 0.13 11.55
CA ASN A 232 -19.66 0.60 12.56
C ASN A 232 -20.62 1.68 12.04
N THR A 233 -20.84 1.77 10.73
CA THR A 233 -21.86 2.68 10.21
C THR A 233 -23.27 2.19 10.56
N ASN A 234 -24.16 3.10 10.99
CA ASN A 234 -25.59 2.85 11.21
C ASN A 234 -26.33 2.30 9.96
N TYR A 235 -25.68 2.30 8.80
CA TYR A 235 -26.20 1.78 7.54
C TYR A 235 -26.16 0.25 7.41
N THR A 236 -25.39 -0.44 8.24
CA THR A 236 -25.24 -1.90 8.15
C THR A 236 -26.47 -2.65 8.63
N LYS A 237 -27.35 -2.05 9.46
CA LYS A 237 -28.57 -2.68 10.02
C LYS A 237 -28.33 -4.13 10.52
N GLY A 238 -27.14 -4.42 11.05
CA GLY A 238 -26.76 -5.75 11.54
C GLY A 238 -26.28 -6.76 10.48
N ARG A 239 -26.09 -6.38 9.21
CA ARG A 239 -25.51 -7.25 8.17
C ARG A 239 -24.03 -6.99 7.95
N SER A 240 -23.28 -8.04 7.62
CA SER A 240 -21.91 -7.92 7.12
C SER A 240 -21.90 -7.31 5.71
N LEU A 241 -21.10 -6.26 5.52
CA LEU A 241 -20.90 -5.65 4.21
C LEU A 241 -19.95 -6.49 3.35
N THR A 242 -20.24 -6.57 2.05
CA THR A 242 -19.29 -7.09 1.06
C THR A 242 -18.07 -6.17 0.93
N TRP A 243 -16.94 -6.68 0.41
CA TRP A 243 -15.74 -5.86 0.19
C TRP A 243 -16.03 -4.59 -0.63
N ASN A 244 -16.79 -4.70 -1.73
CA ASN A 244 -17.13 -3.56 -2.57
C ASN A 244 -17.96 -2.50 -1.83
N GLU A 245 -18.87 -2.93 -0.96
CA GLU A 245 -19.63 -2.02 -0.11
C GLU A 245 -18.73 -1.33 0.92
N GLN A 246 -17.83 -2.08 1.58
CA GLN A 246 -16.86 -1.52 2.52
C GLN A 246 -15.96 -0.48 1.82
N VAL A 247 -15.41 -0.80 0.65
CA VAL A 247 -14.61 0.12 -0.17
C VAL A 247 -15.40 1.37 -0.52
N LYS A 248 -16.68 1.24 -0.89
CA LYS A 248 -17.54 2.40 -1.16
C LYS A 248 -17.67 3.30 0.08
N PHE A 249 -17.89 2.73 1.27
CA PHE A 249 -17.96 3.51 2.51
C PHE A 249 -16.62 4.16 2.87
N MET A 250 -15.51 3.41 2.82
CA MET A 250 -14.17 3.94 3.09
C MET A 250 -13.83 5.11 2.18
N ARG A 251 -14.14 5.02 0.87
CA ARG A 251 -13.92 6.12 -0.07
C ARG A 251 -14.72 7.36 0.29
N ARG A 252 -15.99 7.21 0.68
CA ARG A 252 -16.84 8.33 1.13
C ARG A 252 -16.29 9.00 2.39
N ILE A 253 -15.78 8.22 3.34
CA ILE A 253 -15.08 8.75 4.53
C ILE A 253 -13.87 9.58 4.09
N LEU A 254 -13.03 9.03 3.21
CA LEU A 254 -11.83 9.70 2.70
C LEU A 254 -12.15 10.93 1.83
N ASP A 255 -13.35 11.00 1.23
CA ASP A 255 -13.86 12.15 0.48
C ASP A 255 -14.43 13.25 1.39
N GLY A 256 -14.69 12.93 2.67
CA GLY A 256 -15.22 13.85 3.68
C GLY A 256 -16.74 13.81 3.84
N ASP A 257 -17.43 12.84 3.23
CA ASP A 257 -18.90 12.69 3.34
C ASP A 257 -19.37 12.48 4.79
N PHE A 258 -18.49 11.93 5.63
CA PHE A 258 -18.76 11.61 7.03
C PHE A 258 -18.16 12.61 8.02
N GLY A 259 -17.62 13.73 7.53
CA GLY A 259 -16.95 14.74 8.35
C GLY A 259 -15.58 15.10 7.79
N MET A 260 -15.22 16.38 7.90
CA MET A 260 -13.92 16.88 7.46
C MET A 260 -12.79 16.49 8.43
N ASP A 261 -13.11 16.25 9.69
CA ASP A 261 -12.23 15.68 10.70
C ASP A 261 -11.63 14.34 10.24
N LEU A 262 -12.46 13.36 9.86
CA LEU A 262 -11.98 12.08 9.38
C LEU A 262 -11.13 12.23 8.11
N ARG A 263 -11.56 13.09 7.18
CA ARG A 263 -10.80 13.37 5.97
C ARG A 263 -9.42 13.94 6.28
N PHE A 264 -9.34 14.99 7.09
CA PHE A 264 -8.06 15.65 7.38
C PHE A 264 -7.14 14.79 8.25
N LEU A 265 -7.69 13.94 9.13
CA LEU A 265 -6.91 12.96 9.89
C LEU A 265 -6.22 11.92 8.98
N LEU A 266 -6.93 11.46 7.96
CA LEU A 266 -6.48 10.40 7.05
C LEU A 266 -5.70 10.91 5.82
N MET A 267 -5.61 12.24 5.64
CA MET A 267 -4.82 12.85 4.57
C MET A 267 -3.37 13.07 4.98
N SER A 268 -2.44 13.08 4.02
CA SER A 268 -1.05 13.47 4.27
C SER A 268 -0.92 14.92 4.73
N SER A 269 0.16 15.22 5.45
CA SER A 269 0.56 16.61 5.70
C SER A 269 1.35 17.17 4.52
N ILE A 270 1.50 18.49 4.48
CA ILE A 270 2.35 19.19 3.51
C ILE A 270 3.46 19.93 4.25
N ARG A 271 4.67 19.95 3.68
CA ARG A 271 5.80 20.74 4.20
C ARG A 271 6.54 21.48 3.09
N PRO A 272 7.20 22.61 3.38
CA PRO A 272 8.09 23.26 2.43
C PRO A 272 9.24 22.35 2.00
N ASP A 273 9.64 22.46 0.74
CA ASP A 273 10.82 21.81 0.19
C ASP A 273 12.08 22.62 0.48
N LEU A 274 12.80 22.24 1.54
CA LEU A 274 14.03 22.92 1.95
C LEU A 274 15.21 22.74 0.98
N SER A 275 15.11 21.84 -0.01
CA SER A 275 16.16 21.70 -1.04
C SER A 275 16.09 22.78 -2.13
N ILE A 276 14.97 23.51 -2.21
CA ILE A 276 14.77 24.58 -3.20
C ILE A 276 15.12 25.96 -2.60
N GLY A 277 15.28 26.03 -1.28
CA GLY A 277 15.64 27.25 -0.56
C GLY A 277 14.90 27.38 0.78
N PRO A 278 15.05 28.53 1.47
CA PRO A 278 14.29 28.79 2.69
C PRO A 278 12.78 28.84 2.41
N PRO A 279 11.94 28.40 3.37
CA PRO A 279 10.50 28.35 3.17
C PRO A 279 9.90 29.77 3.11
N THR A 280 8.98 29.99 2.17
CA THR A 280 8.21 31.23 2.10
C THR A 280 7.19 31.32 3.23
N CYS A 281 6.76 32.53 3.62
CA CYS A 281 5.68 32.72 4.60
C CYS A 281 4.42 31.93 4.23
N LYS A 282 4.03 31.93 2.95
CA LYS A 282 2.88 31.16 2.43
C LYS A 282 3.05 29.66 2.64
N SER A 283 4.24 29.11 2.37
CA SER A 283 4.52 27.68 2.57
C SER A 283 4.52 27.28 4.05
N MET A 284 5.02 28.17 4.93
CA MET A 284 4.98 27.97 6.38
C MET A 284 3.56 28.03 6.93
N LEU A 285 2.74 28.97 6.44
CA LEU A 285 1.34 29.07 6.80
C LEU A 285 0.58 27.78 6.45
N ARG A 286 0.71 27.29 5.21
CA ARG A 286 0.08 26.04 4.77
C ARG A 286 0.51 24.83 5.60
N LYS A 287 1.81 24.74 5.94
CA LYS A 287 2.31 23.72 6.87
C LYS A 287 1.62 23.82 8.23
N ASN A 288 1.55 25.02 8.81
CA ASN A 288 0.93 25.23 10.12
C ASN A 288 -0.56 24.89 10.09
N GLN A 289 -1.28 25.32 9.05
CA GLN A 289 -2.70 24.96 8.83
C GLN A 289 -2.87 23.44 8.72
N SER A 290 -2.04 22.75 7.94
CA SER A 290 -2.07 21.28 7.82
C SER A 290 -1.87 20.57 9.17
N VAL A 291 -0.94 21.05 10.00
CA VAL A 291 -0.70 20.52 11.34
C VAL A 291 -1.87 20.79 12.28
N ARG A 292 -2.40 22.03 12.29
CA ARG A 292 -3.56 22.43 13.10
C ARG A 292 -4.80 21.59 12.74
N LEU A 293 -5.09 21.42 11.44
CA LEU A 293 -6.17 20.57 10.93
C LEU A 293 -6.05 19.13 11.42
N ARG A 294 -4.88 18.51 11.29
CA ARG A 294 -4.67 17.14 11.77
C ARG A 294 -4.82 17.01 13.28
N LYS A 295 -4.32 17.99 14.05
CA LYS A 295 -4.44 17.99 15.52
C LYS A 295 -5.90 18.10 15.96
N TRP A 296 -6.64 19.05 15.40
CA TRP A 296 -8.08 19.20 15.64
C TRP A 296 -8.84 17.93 15.26
N SER A 297 -8.54 17.37 14.09
CA SER A 297 -9.19 16.14 13.61
C SER A 297 -8.95 14.96 14.54
N LEU A 298 -7.71 14.77 15.00
CA LEU A 298 -7.37 13.72 15.96
C LEU A 298 -8.12 13.92 17.28
N GLN A 299 -8.17 15.16 17.78
CA GLN A 299 -8.89 15.47 19.01
C GLN A 299 -10.38 15.11 18.89
N ASN A 300 -11.05 15.53 17.81
CA ASN A 300 -12.46 15.24 17.60
C ASN A 300 -12.74 13.74 17.47
N VAL A 301 -11.93 13.02 16.71
CA VAL A 301 -12.10 11.57 16.53
C VAL A 301 -11.90 10.82 17.85
N VAL A 302 -10.96 11.25 18.69
CA VAL A 302 -10.68 10.62 20.00
C VAL A 302 -11.75 10.95 21.04
N THR A 303 -12.27 12.19 21.06
CA THR A 303 -13.29 12.61 22.03
C THR A 303 -14.71 12.19 21.63
N GLY A 304 -14.89 11.59 20.45
CA GLY A 304 -16.20 11.27 19.89
C GLY A 304 -16.99 12.51 19.49
N GLY A 305 -16.32 13.65 19.31
CA GLY A 305 -16.91 14.88 18.81
C GLY A 305 -17.41 14.71 17.37
N SER A 306 -18.44 15.48 17.00
CA SER A 306 -18.99 15.48 15.63
C SER A 306 -19.01 16.90 15.08
N GLU A 307 -17.83 17.48 14.88
CA GLU A 307 -17.71 18.75 14.17
C GLU A 307 -17.45 18.48 12.69
N ARG A 308 -18.45 18.78 11.86
CA ARG A 308 -18.38 18.53 10.42
C ARG A 308 -17.32 19.39 9.71
N PHE A 309 -16.99 20.55 10.27
CA PHE A 309 -16.07 21.52 9.68
C PHE A 309 -15.05 22.01 10.72
N PRO A 310 -13.80 22.29 10.30
CA PRO A 310 -12.81 22.87 11.20
C PRO A 310 -13.23 24.27 11.68
N PRO A 311 -12.94 24.64 12.94
CA PRO A 311 -13.20 25.98 13.46
C PRO A 311 -12.40 27.05 12.69
N ALA A 312 -12.95 28.27 12.65
CA ALA A 312 -12.41 29.38 11.86
C ALA A 312 -10.96 29.73 12.22
N ASN A 313 -10.60 29.61 13.51
CA ASN A 313 -9.28 29.90 14.05
C ASN A 313 -8.15 29.01 13.49
N ILE A 314 -8.46 27.88 12.85
CA ILE A 314 -7.44 27.05 12.19
C ILE A 314 -6.87 27.76 10.95
N TRP A 315 -7.67 28.63 10.32
CA TRP A 315 -7.32 29.34 9.10
C TRP A 315 -6.65 30.70 9.35
N GLU A 316 -6.73 31.22 10.57
CA GLU A 316 -6.10 32.47 11.00
C GLU A 316 -4.58 32.30 11.14
N ASP A 317 -3.82 33.37 10.91
CA ASP A 317 -2.34 33.36 11.00
C ASP A 317 -1.86 33.26 12.47
#